data_AF-A0A3D5NXG7-F1
#
_entry.id   AF-A0A3D5NXG7-F1
#
_cell.length_a   1.000
_cell.length_b   1.000
_cell.length_c   1.000
_cell.angle_alpha   90.00
_cell.angle_beta   90.00
_cell.angle_gamma   90.00
#
_symmetry.space_group_name_H-M   'P 1'
#
loop_
_entity.id
_entity.type
_entity.pdbx_description
1 polymer ?
#
loop_
_entity_poly.entity_id
_entity_poly.type
_entity_poly.pdbx_seq_one_letter_code
_entity_poly.pdbx_strand_id
1 'polypeptide(L)'
;MDIDSTHAKIGCTGCHGGVSPVEESSDLNAMNTAHVGMITDPSANAAEGCGGTGCHDDIVQRNATSIHTNLWGEKAQVAQRYGGVGFEFDQCPADVKSGYQANCSGCHTTCGQ
;
A
#
# COMPACT_ATOMS: atom_id res chain seq x y z
N MET A 1 -0.65 -16.33 2.42
CA MET A 1 -1.92 -15.70 2.78
C MET A 1 -2.87 -15.98 1.64
N ASP A 2 -3.95 -16.71 1.91
CA ASP A 2 -4.96 -17.05 0.89
C ASP A 2 -5.98 -15.91 0.81
N ILE A 3 -6.26 -15.46 -0.40
CA ILE A 3 -7.35 -14.52 -0.68
C ILE A 3 -8.69 -15.18 -0.35
N ASP A 4 -9.56 -14.50 0.40
CA ASP A 4 -10.84 -15.11 0.77
C ASP A 4 -11.79 -15.21 -0.45
N SER A 5 -12.78 -16.09 -0.33
CA SER A 5 -13.70 -16.42 -1.43
C SER A 5 -14.51 -15.24 -1.99
N THR A 6 -14.62 -14.13 -1.27
CA THR A 6 -15.27 -12.90 -1.71
C THR A 6 -14.34 -12.11 -2.63
N HIS A 7 -13.12 -11.85 -2.18
CA HIS A 7 -12.11 -11.15 -2.96
C HIS A 7 -11.63 -11.97 -4.17
N ALA A 8 -11.62 -13.30 -4.08
CA ALA A 8 -11.27 -14.20 -5.18
C ALA A 8 -12.21 -14.10 -6.40
N LYS A 9 -13.40 -13.51 -6.23
CA LYS A 9 -14.34 -13.26 -7.34
C LYS A 9 -14.02 -11.98 -8.12
N ILE A 10 -13.15 -11.14 -7.57
CA ILE A 10 -12.74 -9.88 -8.17
C ILE A 10 -11.47 -10.16 -8.99
N GLY A 11 -11.46 -9.73 -10.25
CA GLY A 11 -10.25 -9.83 -11.07
C GLY A 11 -9.11 -9.04 -10.45
N CYS A 12 -7.86 -9.43 -10.71
CA CYS A 12 -6.67 -8.82 -10.10
C CYS A 12 -6.67 -7.28 -10.21
N THR A 13 -7.14 -6.76 -11.35
CA THR A 13 -7.19 -5.32 -11.62
C THR A 13 -8.19 -4.54 -10.79
N GLY A 14 -9.19 -5.22 -10.21
CA GLY A 14 -10.18 -4.59 -9.36
C GLY A 14 -9.61 -4.03 -8.06
N CYS A 15 -8.49 -4.60 -7.57
CA CYS A 15 -7.82 -4.11 -6.37
C CYS A 15 -6.42 -3.56 -6.66
N HIS A 16 -5.69 -4.21 -7.55
CA HIS A 16 -4.30 -3.89 -7.84
C HIS A 16 -4.12 -2.94 -9.03
N GLY A 17 -5.17 -2.55 -9.73
CA GLY A 17 -5.05 -1.81 -11.00
C GLY A 17 -4.37 -2.65 -12.09
N GLY A 18 -3.77 -2.01 -13.08
CA GLY A 18 -3.24 -2.70 -14.26
C GLY A 18 -4.19 -2.64 -15.46
N VAL A 19 -3.88 -3.41 -16.49
CA VAL A 19 -4.66 -3.44 -17.74
C VAL A 19 -5.38 -4.77 -17.86
N SER A 20 -6.70 -4.73 -18.03
CA SER A 20 -7.52 -5.91 -18.35
C SER A 20 -8.76 -5.48 -19.15
N PRO A 21 -9.15 -6.24 -20.19
CA PRO A 21 -8.49 -7.44 -20.71
C PRO A 21 -7.20 -7.11 -21.48
N VAL A 22 -6.31 -8.09 -21.60
CA VAL A 22 -5.17 -8.08 -22.52
C VAL A 22 -5.22 -9.34 -23.36
N GLU A 23 -5.19 -9.19 -24.69
CA GLU A 23 -5.25 -10.31 -25.62
C GLU A 23 -3.92 -11.10 -25.60
N GLU A 24 -3.98 -12.34 -25.09
CA GLU A 24 -2.80 -13.16 -24.78
C GLU A 24 -2.39 -14.13 -25.89
N SER A 25 -3.28 -14.43 -26.85
CA SER A 25 -3.12 -15.60 -27.73
C SER A 25 -1.95 -15.55 -28.71
N SER A 26 -1.34 -14.38 -28.91
CA SER A 26 -0.18 -14.22 -29.82
C SER A 26 0.82 -13.15 -29.39
N ASP A 27 0.62 -12.49 -28.25
CA ASP A 27 1.50 -11.42 -27.78
C ASP A 27 2.38 -11.91 -26.62
N LEU A 28 3.66 -12.13 -26.89
CA LEU A 28 4.66 -12.47 -25.86
C LEU A 28 4.83 -11.36 -24.81
N ASN A 29 4.34 -10.16 -25.10
CA ASN A 29 4.35 -9.00 -24.21
C ASN A 29 3.01 -8.80 -23.47
N ALA A 30 2.03 -9.68 -23.64
CA ALA A 30 0.71 -9.56 -22.99
C ALA A 30 0.83 -9.47 -21.45
N MET A 31 1.72 -10.27 -20.85
CA MET A 31 1.96 -10.22 -19.40
C MET A 31 2.46 -8.85 -18.94
N ASN A 32 3.47 -8.30 -19.63
CA ASN A 32 4.00 -6.97 -19.28
C ASN A 32 2.90 -5.91 -19.43
N THR A 33 2.10 -6.01 -20.49
CA THR A 33 0.99 -5.10 -20.77
C THR A 33 -0.07 -5.16 -19.65
N ALA A 34 -0.45 -6.36 -19.20
CA ALA A 34 -1.41 -6.54 -18.11
C ALA A 34 -0.94 -5.91 -16.79
N HIS A 35 0.37 -5.92 -16.54
CA HIS A 35 0.96 -5.35 -15.34
C HIS A 35 1.26 -3.84 -15.43
N VAL A 36 1.04 -3.19 -16.58
CA VAL A 36 1.24 -1.73 -16.69
C VAL A 36 0.28 -1.01 -15.74
N GLY A 37 0.83 -0.35 -14.71
CA GLY A 37 0.05 0.37 -13.70
C GLY A 37 -0.48 -0.50 -12.56
N MET A 38 -0.09 -1.78 -12.50
CA MET A 38 -0.44 -2.65 -11.37
C MET A 38 0.40 -2.30 -10.14
N ILE A 39 -0.23 -2.22 -8.97
CA ILE A 39 0.42 -2.02 -7.67
C ILE A 39 0.47 -3.32 -6.89
N THR A 40 1.58 -3.55 -6.18
CA THR A 40 1.77 -4.77 -5.40
C THR A 40 0.84 -4.84 -4.18
N ASP A 41 0.60 -3.70 -3.53
CA ASP A 41 -0.28 -3.59 -2.36
C ASP A 41 -1.47 -2.67 -2.69
N PRO A 42 -2.72 -3.18 -2.75
CA PRO A 42 -3.93 -2.40 -2.98
C PRO A 42 -4.12 -1.27 -1.95
N SER A 43 -3.60 -1.45 -0.74
CA SER A 43 -3.72 -0.49 0.36
C SER A 43 -2.95 0.81 0.11
N ALA A 44 -1.93 0.76 -0.75
CA ALA A 44 -1.21 1.95 -1.20
C ALA A 44 -2.13 2.93 -1.97
N ASN A 45 -3.22 2.41 -2.54
CA ASN A 45 -4.30 3.20 -3.11
C ASN A 45 -5.65 2.69 -2.61
N ALA A 46 -5.84 2.75 -1.29
CA ALA A 46 -7.02 2.20 -0.61
C ALA A 46 -8.35 2.74 -1.16
N ALA A 47 -8.38 3.98 -1.65
CA ALA A 47 -9.59 4.58 -2.24
C ALA A 47 -10.07 3.82 -3.48
N GLU A 48 -9.16 3.37 -4.34
CA GLU A 48 -9.50 2.60 -5.55
C GLU A 48 -9.50 1.10 -5.27
N GLY A 49 -8.50 0.59 -4.55
CA GLY A 49 -8.30 -0.84 -4.34
C GLY A 49 -9.22 -1.47 -3.29
N CYS A 50 -9.74 -0.68 -2.34
CA CYS A 50 -10.62 -1.16 -1.27
C CYS A 50 -11.96 -0.40 -1.22
N GLY A 51 -11.95 0.92 -1.45
CA GLY A 51 -13.14 1.76 -1.54
C GLY A 51 -13.89 1.51 -2.84
N GLY A 52 -13.22 1.65 -3.98
CA GLY A 52 -13.65 1.24 -5.31
C GLY A 52 -15.14 1.46 -5.59
N THR A 53 -15.85 0.38 -5.88
CA THR A 53 -17.30 0.39 -6.16
C THR A 53 -18.19 0.54 -4.90
N GLY A 54 -17.65 1.12 -3.82
CA GLY A 54 -18.30 1.28 -2.52
C GLY A 54 -18.13 0.06 -1.59
N CYS A 55 -17.06 -0.73 -1.74
CA CYS A 55 -16.87 -1.97 -0.98
C CYS A 55 -16.54 -1.70 0.50
N HIS A 56 -15.58 -0.80 0.78
CA HIS A 56 -15.05 -0.58 2.13
C HIS A 56 -14.77 0.89 2.46
N ASP A 57 -15.65 1.81 2.05
CA ASP A 57 -15.46 3.26 2.22
C ASP A 57 -15.20 3.68 3.68
N ASP A 58 -15.88 3.05 4.65
CA ASP A 58 -15.71 3.34 6.07
C ASP A 58 -14.33 2.89 6.59
N ILE A 59 -13.80 1.78 6.06
CA ILE A 59 -12.47 1.27 6.39
C ILE A 59 -11.42 2.20 5.78
N VAL A 60 -11.58 2.57 4.52
CA VAL A 60 -10.68 3.51 3.82
C VAL A 60 -10.56 4.82 4.60
N GLN A 61 -11.70 5.40 5.01
CA GLN A 61 -11.72 6.64 5.78
C GLN A 61 -11.01 6.51 7.12
N ARG A 62 -11.23 5.42 7.87
CA ARG A 62 -10.55 5.18 9.16
C ARG A 62 -9.07 4.88 8.99
N ASN A 63 -8.70 4.18 7.91
CA ASN A 63 -7.33 3.82 7.59
C ASN A 63 -6.46 5.07 7.34
N ALA A 64 -7.02 6.09 6.69
CA ALA A 64 -6.32 7.34 6.39
C ALA A 64 -5.74 8.02 7.64
N THR A 65 -6.41 7.90 8.79
CA THR A 65 -5.97 8.47 10.07
C THR A 65 -5.44 7.41 11.05
N SER A 66 -5.22 6.18 10.59
CA SER A 66 -4.73 5.09 11.44
C SER A 66 -3.29 5.33 11.86
N ILE A 67 -3.01 5.09 13.15
CA ILE A 67 -1.65 5.15 13.69
C ILE A 67 -0.75 4.07 13.08
N HIS A 68 -1.31 2.92 12.69
CA HIS A 68 -0.56 1.81 12.11
C HIS A 68 -0.20 2.09 10.65
N THR A 69 -1.12 2.68 9.89
CA THR A 69 -0.89 3.01 8.47
C THR A 69 0.10 4.15 8.32
N ASN A 70 -0.02 5.16 9.19
CA ASN A 70 0.86 6.32 9.13
C ASN A 70 2.17 6.15 9.91
N LEU A 71 2.22 5.17 10.82
CA LEU A 71 3.36 4.84 11.67
C LEU A 71 3.89 6.03 12.48
N TRP A 72 2.98 6.89 12.94
CA TRP A 72 3.35 8.13 13.63
C TRP A 72 4.16 7.86 14.90
N GLY A 73 3.82 6.80 15.65
CA GLY A 73 4.53 6.42 16.86
C GLY A 73 5.97 6.03 16.57
N GLU A 74 6.19 5.17 15.59
CA GLU A 74 7.52 4.70 15.19
C GLU A 74 8.35 5.84 14.61
N LYS A 75 7.77 6.70 13.76
CA LYS A 75 8.43 7.89 13.22
C LYS A 75 8.87 8.83 14.34
N ALA A 76 8.00 9.10 15.32
CA ALA A 76 8.32 9.93 16.47
C ALA A 76 9.49 9.35 17.28
N GLN A 77 9.53 8.04 17.48
CA GLN A 77 10.62 7.39 18.21
C GLN A 77 11.95 7.43 17.45
N VAL A 78 11.93 7.26 16.13
CA VAL A 78 13.14 7.42 15.30
C VAL A 78 13.66 8.85 15.39
N ALA A 79 12.77 9.83 15.26
CA ALA A 79 13.13 11.24 15.34
C ALA A 79 13.72 11.62 16.71
N GLN A 80 13.07 11.17 17.79
CA GLN A 80 13.56 11.40 19.15
C GLN A 80 14.94 10.78 19.38
N ARG A 81 15.18 9.56 18.87
CA ARG A 81 16.49 8.90 18.98
C ARG A 81 17.58 9.61 18.17
N TYR A 82 17.21 10.22 17.05
CA TYR A 82 18.16 10.88 16.16
C TYR A 82 18.56 12.29 16.64
N GLY A 83 17.57 13.11 17.02
CA GLY A 83 17.79 14.53 17.32
C GLY A 83 17.21 15.04 18.64
N GLY A 84 16.56 14.18 19.43
CA GLY A 84 15.99 14.56 20.73
C GLY A 84 14.61 15.23 20.64
N VAL A 85 14.24 15.94 21.71
CA VAL A 85 12.91 16.57 21.84
C VAL A 85 12.74 17.69 20.82
N GLY A 86 11.62 17.67 20.09
CA GLY A 86 11.31 18.67 19.05
C GLY A 86 11.99 18.41 17.70
N PHE A 87 12.70 17.30 17.56
CA PHE A 87 13.18 16.80 16.28
C PHE A 87 12.11 15.92 15.63
N GLU A 88 11.78 16.21 14.38
CA GLU A 88 10.74 15.55 13.60
C GLU A 88 11.34 14.55 12.60
N PHE A 89 10.59 13.50 12.26
CA PHE A 89 11.08 12.43 11.38
C PHE A 89 11.49 12.94 10.00
N ASP A 90 10.81 13.96 9.47
CA ASP A 90 11.14 14.53 8.16
C ASP A 90 12.51 15.21 8.14
N GLN A 91 13.01 15.61 9.30
CA GLN A 91 14.35 16.18 9.49
C GLN A 91 15.44 15.10 9.57
N CYS A 92 15.09 13.82 9.73
CA CYS A 92 16.06 12.73 9.65
C CYS A 92 16.75 12.73 8.26
N PRO A 93 18.02 12.33 8.19
CA PRO A 93 18.71 12.23 6.90
C PRO A 93 18.09 11.17 6.00
N ALA A 94 18.39 11.25 4.71
CA ALA A 94 17.73 10.45 3.68
C ALA A 94 17.96 8.94 3.84
N ASP A 95 19.13 8.52 4.31
CA ASP A 95 19.47 7.13 4.57
C ASP A 95 18.64 6.54 5.73
N VAL A 96 18.41 7.29 6.80
CA VAL A 96 17.52 6.91 7.91
C VAL A 96 16.08 6.74 7.41
N LYS A 97 15.57 7.69 6.63
CA LYS A 97 14.20 7.62 6.08
C LYS A 97 14.05 6.44 5.11
N SER A 98 15.07 6.18 4.29
CA SER A 98 15.07 5.06 3.34
C SER A 98 15.13 3.72 4.07
N GLY A 99 16.00 3.60 5.08
CA GLY A 99 16.08 2.42 5.93
C GLY A 99 14.78 2.16 6.70
N TYR A 100 14.14 3.21 7.21
CA TYR A 100 12.83 3.12 7.84
C TYR A 100 11.76 2.59 6.87
N GLN A 101 11.69 3.15 5.65
CA GLN A 101 10.74 2.67 4.64
C GLN A 101 10.98 1.19 4.32
N ALA A 102 12.25 0.78 4.12
CA ALA A 102 12.59 -0.59 3.75
C ALA A 102 12.30 -1.62 4.85
N ASN A 103 12.43 -1.25 6.13
CA ASN A 103 12.43 -2.23 7.24
C ASN A 103 11.24 -2.10 8.20
N CYS A 104 10.59 -0.94 8.26
CA CYS A 104 9.54 -0.67 9.25
C CYS A 104 8.16 -0.54 8.58
N SER A 105 8.09 -0.01 7.36
CA SER A 105 6.81 0.27 6.70
C SER A 105 6.10 -0.96 6.10
N GLY A 106 6.81 -2.07 5.96
CA GLY A 106 6.30 -3.28 5.29
C GLY A 106 5.43 -4.20 6.15
N CYS A 107 5.47 -4.09 7.49
CA CYS A 107 4.75 -5.01 8.38
C CYS A 107 3.42 -4.45 8.95
N HIS A 108 3.07 -3.19 8.67
CA HIS A 108 2.11 -2.44 9.50
C HIS A 108 1.04 -1.63 8.75
N THR A 109 0.83 -1.82 7.45
CA THR A 109 0.23 -0.74 6.62
C THR A 109 -0.85 -1.16 5.62
N THR A 110 -1.39 -2.38 5.71
CA THR A 110 -2.44 -2.80 4.75
C THR A 110 -3.85 -2.58 5.31
N CYS A 111 -4.83 -2.41 4.40
CA CYS A 111 -6.25 -2.26 4.72
C CYS A 111 -6.91 -3.54 5.27
N GLY A 112 -6.09 -4.56 5.60
CA GLY A 112 -6.49 -5.87 6.06
C GLY A 112 -6.44 -6.91 4.95
N GLN A 113 -5.40 -7.75 5.00
CA GLN A 113 -5.52 -9.22 4.99
C GLN A 113 -4.49 -9.78 5.97
#